data_AF-A0A978VFW4-F1
#
_entry.id   AF-A0A978VFW4-F1
#
_cell.length_a   1.000
_cell.length_b   1.000
_cell.length_c   1.000
_cell.angle_alpha   90.00
_cell.angle_beta   90.00
_cell.angle_gamma   90.00
#
_symmetry.space_group_name_H-M   'P 1'
#
loop_
_entity.id
_entity.type
_entity.pdbx_description
1 polymer ?
#
loop_
_entity_poly.entity_id
_entity_poly.type
_entity_poly.pdbx_seq_one_letter_code
_entity_poly.pdbx_strand_id
1 'polypeptide(L)'
;MRKVKARPKIGWQLGIKYNDGYCEAARSDAGPAVVVSYFISGVAALLSILCYTEFSVELPVAGGSFAYLRVELGDFAAYNATGNILFEYMIASASVARSWASYFATLCKSPT
;
A
#
# COMPACT_ATOMS: atom_id res chain seq x y z
N MET A 1 -7.06 25.52 45.44
CA MET A 1 -5.86 24.82 44.93
C MET A 1 -6.28 23.47 44.37
N ARG A 2 -6.39 23.30 43.04
CA ARG A 2 -6.78 22.00 42.44
C ARG A 2 -5.52 21.21 42.09
N LYS A 3 -5.34 20.04 42.70
CA LYS A 3 -4.22 19.13 42.40
C LYS A 3 -4.37 18.61 40.98
N VAL A 4 -3.51 19.08 40.07
CA VAL A 4 -3.38 18.53 38.72
C VAL A 4 -2.65 17.19 38.83
N LYS A 5 -3.38 16.09 38.69
CA LYS A 5 -2.84 14.73 38.66
C LYS A 5 -2.09 14.54 37.33
N ALA A 6 -0.77 14.43 37.38
CA ALA A 6 0.05 14.05 36.24
C ALA A 6 -0.39 12.64 35.76
N ARG A 7 -0.95 12.55 34.55
CA ARG A 7 -1.20 11.26 33.89
C ARG A 7 0.04 10.87 33.09
N PRO A 8 0.61 9.66 33.28
CA PRO A 8 1.73 9.21 32.48
C PRO A 8 1.24 9.03 31.04
N LYS A 9 1.77 9.85 30.13
CA LYS A 9 1.52 9.74 28.70
C LYS A 9 2.25 8.52 28.15
N ILE A 10 1.61 7.35 28.26
CA ILE A 10 1.98 6.18 27.47
C ILE A 10 1.27 6.27 26.11
N GLY A 11 2.07 6.23 25.03
CA GLY A 11 1.81 6.76 23.70
C GLY A 11 0.79 6.03 22.80
N TRP A 12 -0.34 5.56 23.34
CA TRP A 12 -1.30 4.74 22.57
C TRP A 12 -2.79 5.09 22.71
N GLN A 13 -3.19 6.12 23.49
CA GLN A 13 -4.62 6.45 23.71
C GLN A 13 -5.14 7.72 23.00
N LEU A 14 -4.30 8.52 22.33
CA LEU A 14 -4.79 9.65 21.51
C LEU A 14 -5.17 9.25 20.07
N GLY A 15 -4.67 8.11 19.55
CA GLY A 15 -4.86 7.72 18.15
C GLY A 15 -6.23 7.08 17.82
N ILE A 16 -6.96 6.55 18.82
CA ILE A 16 -8.25 5.85 18.61
C ILE A 16 -9.46 6.70 19.04
N LYS A 17 -9.26 7.75 19.85
CA LYS A 17 -10.34 8.71 20.18
C LYS A 17 -10.73 9.65 19.02
N TYR A 18 -9.95 9.67 17.93
CA TYR A 18 -10.22 10.41 16.69
C TYR A 18 -10.95 9.55 15.63
N ASN A 19 -11.29 8.30 15.98
CA ASN A 19 -11.73 7.23 15.06
C ASN A 19 -13.18 7.38 14.55
N ASP A 20 -13.96 8.32 15.05
CA ASP A 20 -15.34 8.54 14.57
C ASP A 20 -15.44 9.68 13.53
N GLY A 21 -14.39 10.49 13.35
CA GLY A 21 -14.39 11.63 12.42
C GLY A 21 -13.66 11.40 11.09
N TYR A 22 -12.79 10.39 10.98
CA TYR A 22 -12.03 10.16 9.73
C TYR A 22 -12.93 9.70 8.59
N CYS A 23 -13.97 8.91 8.87
CA CYS A 23 -14.86 8.37 7.84
C CYS A 23 -15.69 9.50 7.25
N GLU A 24 -16.11 10.42 8.10
CA GLU A 24 -17.00 11.51 7.75
C GLU A 24 -16.24 12.63 7.03
N ALA A 25 -15.03 12.96 7.49
CA ALA A 25 -14.12 13.86 6.77
C ALA A 25 -13.65 13.26 5.43
N ALA A 26 -13.27 11.97 5.41
CA ALA A 26 -12.84 11.32 4.17
C ALA A 26 -14.00 11.15 3.17
N ARG A 27 -15.23 10.91 3.63
CA ARG A 27 -16.39 10.70 2.75
C ARG A 27 -16.94 12.00 2.17
N SER A 28 -16.97 13.10 2.94
CA SER A 28 -17.46 14.39 2.44
C SER A 28 -16.48 15.10 1.52
N ASP A 29 -15.17 15.09 1.80
CA ASP A 29 -14.18 15.81 0.99
C ASP A 29 -13.59 14.96 -0.15
N ALA A 30 -13.38 13.65 0.04
CA ALA A 30 -12.69 12.83 -0.98
C ALA A 30 -13.65 12.13 -1.96
N GLY A 31 -14.95 12.06 -1.65
CA GLY A 31 -15.94 11.18 -2.31
C GLY A 31 -15.95 11.19 -3.86
N PRO A 32 -16.28 12.31 -4.52
CA PRO A 32 -16.37 12.34 -5.99
C PRO A 32 -15.00 12.38 -6.68
N ALA A 33 -13.99 12.97 -6.04
CA ALA A 33 -12.66 13.12 -6.62
C ALA A 33 -11.92 11.77 -6.74
N VAL A 34 -12.10 10.87 -5.76
CA VAL A 34 -11.47 9.54 -5.74
C VAL A 34 -11.84 8.72 -6.98
N VAL A 35 -13.11 8.75 -7.42
CA VAL A 35 -13.56 8.00 -8.59
C VAL A 35 -12.89 8.51 -9.87
N VAL A 36 -12.77 9.83 -10.02
CA VAL A 36 -12.10 10.45 -11.17
C VAL A 36 -10.60 10.11 -11.18
N SER A 37 -9.94 10.12 -10.02
CA SER A 37 -8.53 9.71 -9.91
C SER A 37 -8.31 8.25 -10.28
N TYR A 38 -9.18 7.34 -9.83
CA TYR A 38 -9.10 5.92 -10.21
C TYR A 38 -9.33 5.70 -11.71
N PHE A 39 -10.23 6.46 -12.32
CA PHE A 39 -10.47 6.37 -13.76
C PHE A 39 -9.23 6.79 -14.56
N ILE A 40 -8.63 7.94 -14.23
CA ILE A 40 -7.41 8.43 -14.88
C ILE A 40 -6.25 7.46 -14.66
N SER A 41 -6.10 6.91 -13.45
CA SER A 41 -5.10 5.87 -13.15
C SER A 41 -5.33 4.60 -13.97
N GLY A 42 -6.59 4.19 -14.17
CA GLY A 42 -6.94 3.03 -14.98
C GLY A 42 -6.56 3.22 -16.44
N VAL A 43 -6.83 4.39 -17.02
CA VAL A 43 -6.44 4.71 -18.40
C VAL A 43 -4.91 4.70 -18.56
N ALA A 44 -4.17 5.27 -17.60
CA ALA A 44 -2.71 5.25 -17.61
C ALA A 44 -2.15 3.81 -17.51
N ALA A 45 -2.74 2.97 -16.66
CA ALA A 45 -2.36 1.56 -16.54
C ALA A 45 -2.62 0.78 -17.84
N LEU A 46 -3.75 1.02 -18.51
CA LEU A 46 -4.05 0.39 -19.80
C LEU A 46 -3.02 0.74 -20.88
N LEU A 47 -2.61 2.01 -20.96
CA LEU A 47 -1.55 2.42 -21.89
C LEU A 47 -0.21 1.75 -21.57
N SER A 48 0.14 1.64 -20.29
CA SER A 48 1.35 0.92 -19.84
C SER A 48 1.30 -0.57 -20.18
N ILE A 49 0.14 -1.21 -20.05
CA ILE A 49 -0.06 -2.64 -20.38
C ILE A 49 0.08 -2.86 -21.87
N LEU A 50 -0.46 -1.98 -22.72
CA LEU A 50 -0.33 -2.08 -24.17
C LEU A 50 1.15 -2.02 -24.61
N CYS A 51 1.93 -1.10 -24.04
CA CYS A 51 3.37 -1.00 -24.30
C CYS A 51 4.13 -2.26 -23.87
N TYR A 52 3.85 -2.79 -22.67
CA TYR A 52 4.48 -4.00 -22.19
C TYR A 52 4.09 -5.25 -22.99
N THR A 53 2.84 -5.30 -23.48
CA THR A 53 2.32 -6.43 -24.26
C THR A 53 2.94 -6.49 -25.65
N GLU A 54 3.15 -5.35 -26.30
CA GLU A 54 3.82 -5.29 -27.62
C GLU A 54 5.22 -5.89 -27.55
N PHE A 55 5.95 -5.54 -26.51
CA PHE A 55 7.27 -6.09 -26.24
C PHE A 55 7.20 -7.60 -25.92
N SER A 56 6.15 -8.04 -25.22
CA SER A 56 5.99 -9.44 -24.79
C SER A 56 5.68 -10.39 -25.93
N VAL A 57 5.08 -9.88 -27.02
CA VAL A 57 4.79 -10.68 -28.22
C VAL A 57 6.06 -10.94 -29.05
N GLU A 58 7.10 -10.12 -28.89
CA GLU A 58 8.33 -10.22 -29.69
C GLU A 58 9.30 -11.31 -29.19
N LEU A 59 9.13 -11.81 -27.97
CA LEU A 59 10.02 -12.80 -27.34
C LEU A 59 9.34 -14.17 -27.11
N PRO A 60 9.51 -15.16 -28.01
CA PRO A 60 8.95 -16.51 -27.89
C PRO A 60 9.79 -17.44 -27.00
N VAL A 61 10.46 -16.93 -25.96
CA VAL A 61 11.37 -17.72 -25.11
C VAL A 61 10.75 -17.97 -23.72
N ALA A 62 10.65 -19.24 -23.33
CA ALA A 62 10.14 -19.64 -22.02
C ALA A 62 11.14 -19.28 -20.90
N GLY A 63 10.95 -18.13 -20.28
CA GLY A 63 11.70 -17.66 -19.11
C GLY A 63 10.81 -16.79 -18.22
N GLY A 64 10.99 -16.87 -16.90
CA GLY A 64 10.23 -16.04 -15.95
C GLY A 64 10.45 -14.54 -16.18
N SER A 65 9.64 -13.69 -15.55
CA SER A 65 9.67 -12.22 -15.68
C SER A 65 11.07 -11.59 -15.55
N PHE A 66 11.97 -12.22 -14.80
CA PHE A 66 13.38 -11.82 -14.68
C PHE A 66 14.21 -12.06 -15.95
N ALA A 67 14.02 -13.20 -16.62
CA ALA A 67 14.73 -13.55 -17.85
C ALA A 67 14.28 -12.64 -19.01
N TYR A 68 13.00 -12.30 -19.04
CA TYR A 68 12.39 -11.42 -20.01
C TYR A 68 12.94 -9.98 -19.92
N LEU A 69 12.92 -9.36 -18.74
CA LEU A 69 13.47 -8.01 -18.53
C LEU A 69 14.98 -7.91 -18.83
N ARG A 70 15.73 -9.00 -18.64
CA ARG A 70 17.16 -9.07 -18.94
C ARG A 70 17.47 -9.00 -20.43
N VAL A 71 16.68 -9.69 -21.26
CA VAL A 71 16.87 -9.73 -22.72
C VAL A 71 16.58 -8.38 -23.36
N GLU A 72 15.69 -7.62 -22.73
CA GLU A 72 15.03 -6.46 -23.29
C GLU A 72 15.63 -5.11 -22.90
N LEU A 73 15.87 -4.90 -21.61
CA LEU A 73 16.39 -3.63 -21.08
C LEU A 73 17.81 -3.76 -20.51
N GLY A 74 18.39 -4.96 -20.56
CA GLY A 74 19.71 -5.26 -20.02
C GLY A 74 19.75 -5.50 -18.51
N ASP A 75 20.93 -5.92 -18.03
CA ASP A 75 21.13 -6.41 -16.65
C ASP A 75 20.77 -5.38 -15.57
N PHE A 76 21.04 -4.10 -15.80
CA PHE A 76 20.80 -3.05 -14.81
C PHE A 76 19.31 -2.76 -14.62
N ALA A 77 18.54 -2.74 -15.70
CA ALA A 77 17.10 -2.48 -15.64
C ALA A 77 16.35 -3.68 -15.03
N ALA A 78 16.73 -4.91 -15.38
CA ALA A 78 16.16 -6.12 -14.81
C ALA A 78 16.38 -6.22 -13.29
N TYR A 79 17.56 -5.81 -12.80
CA TYR A 79 17.87 -5.76 -11.39
C TYR A 79 16.98 -4.74 -10.64
N ASN A 80 16.83 -3.52 -11.17
CA ASN A 80 16.00 -2.49 -10.55
C ASN A 80 14.52 -2.86 -10.52
N ALA A 81 13.97 -3.37 -11.63
CA ALA A 81 12.56 -3.76 -11.72
C ALA A 81 12.19 -4.87 -10.74
N THR A 82 13.04 -5.89 -10.62
CA THR A 82 12.83 -6.98 -9.66
C THR A 82 13.01 -6.51 -8.21
N GLY A 83 13.97 -5.61 -7.99
CA GLY A 83 14.15 -4.95 -6.69
C GLY A 83 12.90 -4.19 -6.24
N ASN A 84 12.26 -3.44 -7.14
CA ASN A 84 11.02 -2.75 -6.85
C ASN A 84 9.90 -3.71 -6.40
N ILE A 85 9.69 -4.80 -7.14
CA ILE A 85 8.67 -5.82 -6.81
C ILE A 85 8.93 -6.42 -5.42
N LEU A 86 10.20 -6.69 -5.08
CA LEU A 86 10.56 -7.23 -3.77
C LEU A 86 10.27 -6.23 -2.64
N PHE A 87 10.56 -4.94 -2.83
CA PHE A 87 10.27 -3.90 -1.85
C PHE A 87 8.76 -3.72 -1.65
N GLU A 88 7.98 -3.74 -2.72
CA GLU A 88 6.53 -3.65 -2.65
C GLU A 88 5.94 -4.79 -1.82
N TYR A 89 6.42 -6.02 -2.03
CA TYR A 89 5.99 -7.19 -1.26
C TYR A 89 6.37 -7.09 0.23
N MET A 90 7.56 -6.55 0.53
CA MET A 90 7.96 -6.27 1.92
C MET A 90 7.04 -5.25 2.60
N ILE A 91 6.74 -4.14 1.92
CA ILE A 91 5.87 -3.09 2.49
C ILE A 91 4.44 -3.63 2.65
N ALA A 92 3.93 -4.38 1.67
CA ALA A 92 2.63 -5.02 1.73
C ALA A 92 2.53 -5.97 2.93
N SER A 93 3.48 -6.89 3.08
CA SER A 93 3.50 -7.83 4.21
C SER A 93 3.64 -7.13 5.58
N ALA A 94 4.45 -6.07 5.67
CA ALA A 94 4.56 -5.26 6.88
C ALA A 94 3.25 -4.52 7.23
N SER A 95 2.55 -3.99 6.22
CA SER A 95 1.26 -3.31 6.40
C SER A 95 0.17 -4.28 6.89
N VAL A 96 0.17 -5.50 6.34
CA VAL A 96 -0.73 -6.58 6.75
C VAL A 96 -0.42 -6.96 8.19
N ALA A 97 0.84 -7.27 8.53
CA ALA A 97 1.24 -7.61 9.88
C ALA A 97 0.84 -6.54 10.92
N ARG A 98 0.98 -5.25 10.57
CA ARG A 98 0.54 -4.14 11.43
C ARG A 98 -0.98 -4.11 11.61
N SER A 99 -1.74 -4.37 10.56
CA SER A 99 -3.20 -4.43 10.61
C SER A 99 -3.65 -5.57 11.53
N TRP A 100 -3.09 -6.77 11.37
CA TRP A 100 -3.36 -7.91 12.24
C TRP A 100 -2.96 -7.66 13.69
N ALA A 101 -1.80 -7.04 13.94
CA ALA A 101 -1.38 -6.66 15.29
C ALA A 101 -2.37 -5.69 15.95
N SER A 102 -2.93 -4.75 15.20
CA SER A 102 -3.97 -3.83 15.70
C SER A 102 -5.27 -4.55 16.06
N TYR A 103 -5.73 -5.48 15.22
CA TYR A 103 -6.89 -6.32 15.52
C TYR A 103 -6.65 -7.18 16.77
N PHE A 104 -5.50 -7.84 16.84
CA PHE A 104 -5.13 -8.68 17.98
C PHE A 104 -5.01 -7.88 19.28
N ALA A 105 -4.41 -6.68 19.24
CA ALA A 105 -4.32 -5.79 20.39
C ALA A 105 -5.70 -5.30 20.88
N THR A 106 -6.69 -5.20 19.97
CA THR A 106 -8.07 -4.85 20.32
C THR A 106 -8.78 -6.04 20.98
N LEU A 107 -8.58 -7.25 20.46
CA LEU A 107 -9.12 -8.49 21.05
C LEU A 107 -8.53 -8.80 22.43
N CYS A 108 -7.23 -8.61 22.63
CA CYS A 108 -6.63 -8.76 23.96
C CYS A 108 -7.05 -7.66 24.95
N LYS A 109 -7.50 -6.50 24.45
CA LYS A 109 -7.98 -5.39 25.29
C LYS A 109 -9.47 -5.45 25.59
N SER A 110 -10.27 -6.30 24.95
CA SER A 110 -11.68 -6.45 25.30
C SER A 110 -11.79 -7.21 26.62
N PRO A 111 -12.18 -6.57 27.74
CA PRO A 111 -12.50 -7.30 28.95
C PRO A 111 -13.89 -7.92 28.77
N THR A 112 -14.06 -9.15 29.26
CA THR A 112 -15.39 -9.58 29.73
C THR A 112 -15.70 -8.88 31.03
#